data_AF-A0A0B1TAF7-F1
#
_entry.id   AF-A0A0B1TAF7-F1
#
_cell.length_a   1.000
_cell.length_b   1.000
_cell.length_c   1.000
_cell.angle_alpha   90.00
_cell.angle_beta   90.00
_cell.angle_gamma   90.00
#
_symmetry.space_group_name_H-M   'P 1'
#
loop_
_entity.id
_entity.type
_entity.pdbx_description
1 polymer ?
#
loop_
_entity_poly.entity_id
_entity_poly.type
_entity_poly.pdbx_seq_one_letter_code
_entity_poly.pdbx_strand_id
1 'polypeptide(L)'
;MVEVDGTSNIYKDKEKFGTAAAEHYAESLFNCLPVGSNSKDALALGAMWGTERALKLLDEAGFKNVSMINVPYIGSSVLYISKKE
;
A
#
# COMPACT_ATOMS: atom_id res chain seq x y z
N MET A 1 -0.81 2.06 10.56
CA MET A 1 0.15 1.75 9.48
C MET A 1 -0.02 2.81 8.41
N VAL A 2 1.05 3.47 7.97
CA VAL A 2 0.99 4.48 6.89
C VAL A 2 1.49 3.84 5.61
N GLU A 3 0.71 3.93 4.55
CA GLU A 3 1.02 3.33 3.24
C GLU A 3 0.70 4.30 2.12
N VAL A 4 1.23 4.04 0.92
CA VAL A 4 0.80 4.75 -0.28
C VAL A 4 -0.64 4.36 -0.62
N ASP A 5 -1.48 5.34 -0.92
CA ASP A 5 -2.89 5.18 -1.26
C ASP A 5 -3.09 4.73 -2.72
N GLY A 6 -2.40 3.63 -3.08
CA GLY A 6 -2.42 3.00 -4.39
C GLY A 6 -3.54 1.98 -4.57
N THR A 7 -3.66 1.45 -5.79
CA THR A 7 -4.70 0.48 -6.17
C THR A 7 -4.15 -0.81 -6.76
N SER A 8 -2.82 -0.98 -6.81
CA SER A 8 -2.14 -2.06 -7.54
C SER A 8 -2.41 -2.05 -9.05
N ASN A 9 -2.87 -0.92 -9.60
CA ASN A 9 -3.08 -0.74 -11.03
C ASN A 9 -2.57 0.64 -11.48
N ILE A 10 -1.46 0.64 -12.23
CA ILE A 10 -0.80 1.88 -12.70
C ILE A 10 -1.73 2.78 -13.51
N TYR A 11 -2.72 2.24 -14.23
CA TYR A 11 -3.64 3.07 -15.01
C TYR A 11 -4.59 3.84 -14.08
N LYS A 12 -5.17 3.17 -13.08
CA LYS A 12 -6.01 3.81 -12.05
C LYS A 12 -5.20 4.78 -11.19
N ASP A 13 -3.98 4.39 -10.84
CA ASP A 13 -3.11 5.24 -10.02
C ASP A 13 -2.67 6.49 -10.78
N LYS A 14 -2.52 6.43 -12.11
CA LYS A 14 -2.26 7.60 -12.96
C LYS A 14 -3.44 8.56 -13.04
N GLU A 15 -4.68 8.07 -12.97
CA GLU A 15 -5.87 8.95 -12.90
C GLU A 15 -5.85 9.79 -11.62
N LYS A 16 -5.30 9.24 -10.52
CA LYS A 16 -5.24 9.87 -9.20
C LYS A 16 -4.00 10.73 -8.98
N PHE A 17 -2.83 10.24 -9.37
CA PHE A 17 -1.53 10.85 -9.07
C PHE A 17 -0.80 11.41 -10.31
N GLY A 18 -1.40 11.31 -11.50
CA GLY A 18 -0.77 11.72 -12.74
C GLY A 18 0.51 10.95 -13.02
N THR A 19 1.54 11.64 -13.53
CA THR A 19 2.83 11.03 -13.85
C THR A 19 3.58 10.54 -12.61
N ALA A 20 3.33 11.12 -11.44
CA ALA A 20 3.97 10.73 -10.17
C ALA A 20 3.63 9.29 -9.78
N ALA A 21 2.52 8.72 -10.28
CA ALA A 21 2.21 7.30 -10.10
C ALA A 21 3.39 6.42 -10.58
N ALA A 22 4.02 6.75 -11.71
CA ALA A 22 5.13 5.97 -12.24
C ALA A 22 6.35 5.96 -11.31
N GLU A 23 6.58 7.03 -10.55
CA GLU A 23 7.68 7.14 -9.59
C GLU A 23 7.48 6.16 -8.43
N HIS A 24 6.27 6.03 -7.89
CA HIS A 24 5.97 5.04 -6.82
C HIS A 24 6.09 3.58 -7.30
N TYR A 25 5.76 3.29 -8.56
CA TYR A 25 6.01 1.97 -9.14
C TYR A 25 7.51 1.72 -9.38
N ALA A 26 8.27 2.75 -9.75
CA ALA A 26 9.72 2.64 -9.86
C ALA A 26 10.34 2.39 -8.49
N GLU A 27 9.94 3.12 -7.44
CA GLU A 27 10.35 2.86 -6.05
C GLU A 27 10.01 1.44 -5.61
N SER A 28 8.81 0.96 -5.93
CA SER A 28 8.43 -0.43 -5.67
C SER A 28 9.41 -1.42 -6.32
N LEU A 29 9.74 -1.21 -7.59
CA LEU A 29 10.62 -2.11 -8.36
C LEU A 29 12.08 -2.06 -7.92
N PHE A 30 12.60 -0.87 -7.65
CA PHE A 30 14.03 -0.67 -7.38
C PHE A 30 14.39 -0.74 -5.89
N ASN A 31 13.42 -0.72 -4.98
CA ASN A 31 13.66 -0.78 -3.54
C ASN A 31 12.79 -1.84 -2.84
N CYS A 32 11.47 -1.65 -2.81
CA CYS A 32 10.59 -2.44 -1.94
C CYS A 32 10.52 -3.92 -2.33
N LEU A 33 10.43 -4.23 -3.63
CA LEU A 33 10.36 -5.60 -4.12
C LEU A 33 11.68 -6.36 -3.92
N PRO A 34 12.87 -5.81 -4.25
CA PRO A 34 14.14 -6.44 -3.90
C PRO A 34 14.29 -6.73 -2.41
N VAL A 35 13.95 -5.77 -1.54
CA VAL A 35 14.05 -5.94 -0.08
C VAL A 35 13.02 -6.93 0.45
N GLY A 36 11.79 -6.86 -0.05
CA GLY A 36 10.65 -7.65 0.40
C GLY A 36 10.56 -9.05 -0.21
N SER A 37 11.49 -9.46 -1.06
CA SER A 37 11.54 -10.80 -1.70
C SER A 37 12.66 -11.68 -1.13
N ASN A 38 12.82 -11.66 0.19
CA ASN A 38 13.95 -12.30 0.89
C ASN A 38 13.67 -13.75 1.35
N SER A 39 12.46 -14.27 1.13
CA SER A 39 12.06 -15.63 1.50
C SER A 39 11.08 -16.22 0.48
N LYS A 40 10.90 -17.55 0.50
CA LYS A 40 10.00 -18.25 -0.44
C LYS A 40 8.52 -17.94 -0.20
N ASP A 41 8.17 -17.58 1.02
CA ASP A 41 6.83 -17.23 1.48
C ASP A 41 6.57 -15.71 1.48
N ALA A 42 7.55 -14.91 1.03
CA ALA A 42 7.40 -13.48 0.96
C ALA A 42 6.31 -13.07 -0.04
N LEU A 43 5.41 -12.18 0.40
CA LEU A 43 4.30 -11.72 -0.44
C LEU A 43 4.73 -10.72 -1.53
N ALA A 44 5.93 -10.13 -1.41
CA ALA A 44 6.55 -9.21 -2.38
C ALA A 44 5.55 -8.18 -2.96
N LEU A 45 4.97 -7.37 -2.08
CA LEU A 45 3.79 -6.56 -2.40
C LEU A 45 4.13 -5.23 -3.12
N GLY A 46 5.32 -4.67 -2.87
CA GLY A 46 5.71 -3.35 -3.33
C GLY A 46 4.99 -2.21 -2.61
N ALA A 47 5.37 -0.96 -2.88
CA ALA A 47 4.74 0.22 -2.26
C ALA A 47 3.31 0.45 -2.79
N MET A 48 3.04 0.03 -4.03
CA MET A 48 1.74 0.22 -4.70
C MET A 48 0.79 -0.98 -4.56
N TRP A 49 0.95 -1.78 -3.49
CA TRP A 49 0.22 -3.03 -3.27
C TRP A 49 -1.31 -2.92 -3.15
N GLY A 50 -1.79 -1.74 -2.80
CA GLY A 50 -3.19 -1.38 -2.93
C GLY A 50 -4.01 -1.51 -1.65
N THR A 51 -4.94 -0.58 -1.47
CA THR A 51 -5.71 -0.45 -0.23
C THR A 51 -6.67 -1.62 0.02
N GLU A 52 -7.27 -2.18 -1.03
CA GLU A 52 -8.15 -3.35 -0.93
C GLU A 52 -7.39 -4.57 -0.37
N ARG A 53 -6.17 -4.81 -0.87
CA ARG A 53 -5.33 -5.91 -0.40
C ARG A 53 -4.86 -5.69 1.04
N ALA A 54 -4.56 -4.44 1.41
CA ALA A 54 -4.22 -4.08 2.78
C ALA A 54 -5.36 -4.39 3.77
N LEU A 55 -6.60 -3.99 3.43
CA LEU A 55 -7.77 -4.28 4.27
C LEU A 55 -8.02 -5.78 4.41
N LYS A 56 -7.88 -6.54 3.32
CA LYS A 56 -8.02 -8.00 3.37
C LYS A 56 -6.99 -8.65 4.30
N LEU A 57 -5.71 -8.26 4.19
CA LEU A 57 -4.66 -8.82 5.04
C LEU A 57 -4.82 -8.42 6.52
N LEU A 58 -5.30 -7.22 6.79
CA LEU A 58 -5.63 -6.80 8.17
C LEU A 58 -6.79 -7.63 8.74
N ASP A 59 -7.82 -7.91 7.94
CA ASP A 59 -8.94 -8.75 8.36
C ASP A 59 -8.49 -10.21 8.64
N GLU A 60 -7.66 -10.77 7.77
CA GLU A 60 -7.06 -12.11 7.92
C GLU A 60 -6.15 -12.19 9.15
N ALA A 61 -5.46 -11.10 9.50
CA ALA A 61 -4.66 -10.98 10.73
C ALA A 61 -5.50 -10.79 12.00
N GLY A 62 -6.83 -10.70 11.90
CA GLY A 62 -7.76 -10.59 13.02
C GLY A 62 -8.14 -9.15 13.42
N PHE A 63 -7.71 -8.13 12.67
CA PHE A 63 -8.15 -6.75 12.91
C PHE A 63 -9.50 -6.50 12.24
N LYS A 64 -10.59 -6.69 12.99
CA LYS A 64 -11.96 -6.50 12.47
C LYS A 64 -12.41 -5.05 12.45
N ASN A 65 -11.79 -4.18 13.26
CA ASN A 65 -12.09 -2.76 13.31
C ASN A 65 -10.91 -1.94 12.75
N VAL A 66 -10.97 -1.70 11.44
CA VAL A 66 -9.97 -0.90 10.71
C VAL A 66 -10.65 0.32 10.10
N SER A 67 -10.11 1.51 10.37
CA SER A 67 -10.46 2.73 9.66
C SER A 67 -9.29 3.26 8.84
N MET A 68 -9.61 3.91 7.72
CA MET A 68 -8.65 4.57 6.84
C MET A 68 -8.81 6.08 6.94
N ILE A 69 -7.71 6.80 7.15
CA ILE A 69 -7.68 8.26 7.21
C ILE A 69 -6.65 8.76 6.19
N ASN A 70 -7.07 9.66 5.29
CA ASN A 70 -6.14 10.35 4.41
C ASN A 70 -5.20 11.25 5.21
N VAL A 71 -3.91 11.24 4.89
CA VAL A 71 -2.91 12.06 5.58
C VAL A 71 -2.47 13.20 4.65
N PRO A 72 -3.16 14.35 4.65
CA PRO A 72 -2.97 15.39 3.62
C PRO A 72 -1.55 15.98 3.58
N TYR A 73 -0.80 15.90 4.68
CA TYR A 73 0.57 16.43 4.77
C TYR A 73 1.66 15.42 4.39
N ILE A 74 1.31 14.14 4.26
CA ILE A 74 2.23 13.08 3.84
C ILE A 74 1.69 12.58 2.50
N GLY A 75 2.26 13.14 1.43
CA GLY A 75 1.75 13.02 0.06
C GLY A 75 1.31 11.60 -0.32
N SER A 76 0.18 11.52 -1.02
CA SER A 76 -0.40 10.28 -1.56
C SER A 76 -0.52 9.12 -0.56
N SER A 77 -0.61 9.40 0.74
CA SER A 77 -0.58 8.38 1.79
C SER A 77 -1.90 8.25 2.55
N VAL A 78 -2.18 7.03 3.00
CA VAL A 78 -3.30 6.68 3.86
C VAL A 78 -2.80 6.07 5.16
N LEU A 79 -3.46 6.44 6.27
CA LEU A 79 -3.24 5.87 7.60
C LEU A 79 -4.33 4.86 7.92
N TYR A 80 -3.92 3.60 8.07
CA TYR A 80 -4.74 2.55 8.66
C TYR A 80 -4.67 2.62 10.18
N ILE A 81 -5.83 2.79 10.83
CA ILE A 81 -6.01 2.65 12.28
C ILE A 81 -6.67 1.31 12.53
N SER A 82 -5.90 0.35 13.05
CA SER A 82 -6.35 -1.01 13.34
C SER A 82 -6.47 -1.19 14.84
N LYS A 83 -7.67 -1.51 15.34
CA LYS A 83 -7.91 -1.83 16.75
C LYS A 83 -8.03 -3.33 16.91
N LYS A 84 -7.30 -3.88 17.89
CA LYS A 84 -7.45 -5.26 18.33
C LYS A 84 -8.41 -5.27 19.52
N GLU A 85 -9.37 -6.18 19.50
CA GLU A 85 -10.24 -6.46 20.65
C GLU A 85 -9.49 -7.18 21.76
#